data_AF-K9VCM9-F1
#
_entry.id   AF-K9VCM9-F1
#
_cell.length_a   1.000
_cell.length_b   1.000
_cell.length_c   1.000
_cell.angle_alpha   90.00
_cell.angle_beta   90.00
_cell.angle_gamma   90.00
#
_symmetry.space_group_name_H-M   'P 1'
#
loop_
_entity.id
_entity.type
_entity.pdbx_description
1 polymer ?
#
loop_
_entity_poly.entity_id
_entity_poly.type
_entity_poly.pdbx_seq_one_letter_code
_entity_poly.pdbx_strand_id
1 'polypeptide(L)' 'MSIQVLKLELIQWILLLKDTQLLNEIQKLREKSSEKTAVLKPRQFGCGQGIFTYVADDFDETPPGFEEYMLP' A
#
# COMPACT_ATOMS: atom_id res chain seq x y z
N MET A 1 -17.10 -0.50 -25.15
CA MET A 1 -16.21 -1.68 -25.05
C MET A 1 -16.11 -2.12 -23.61
N SER A 2 -16.28 -3.40 -23.30
CA SER A 2 -16.04 -3.89 -21.94
C SER A 2 -14.54 -4.02 -21.68
N ILE A 3 -14.13 -3.87 -20.41
CA ILE A 3 -12.72 -4.02 -19.99
C ILE A 3 -12.19 -5.42 -20.35
N GLN A 4 -13.05 -6.43 -20.32
CA GLN A 4 -12.67 -7.81 -20.65
C GLN A 4 -12.29 -7.95 -22.12
N VAL A 5 -13.04 -7.31 -23.02
CA VAL A 5 -12.75 -7.29 -24.46
C VAL A 5 -11.41 -6.61 -24.73
N LEU A 6 -11.16 -5.45 -24.13
CA LEU A 6 -9.89 -4.73 -24.26
C LEU A 6 -8.68 -5.55 -23.80
N LYS A 7 -8.82 -6.30 -22.70
CA LYS A 7 -7.74 -7.17 -22.20
C LYS A 7 -7.42 -8.31 -23.18
N LEU A 8 -8.46 -8.94 -23.73
CA LEU A 8 -8.29 -10.05 -24.67
C LEU A 8 -7.63 -9.57 -25.98
N GLU A 9 -8.06 -8.42 -26.51
CA GLU A 9 -7.46 -7.81 -27.69
C GLU A 9 -5.97 -7.51 -27.48
N LEU A 10 -5.61 -6.92 -26.33
CA LEU A 10 -4.21 -6.63 -26.00
C LEU A 10 -3.36 -7.90 -25.88
N ILE A 11 -3.87 -8.96 -25.25
CA ILE A 11 -3.16 -10.25 -25.15
C ILE A 11 -2.90 -10.80 -26.55
N GLN A 12 -3.91 -10.81 -27.40
CA GLN A 12 -3.80 -11.34 -28.75
C GLN A 12 -2.82 -10.52 -29.60
N TRP A 13 -2.84 -9.20 -29.46
CA TRP A 13 -1.88 -8.31 -30.11
C TRP A 13 -0.45 -8.57 -29.65
N ILE A 14 -0.20 -8.72 -28.34
CA ILE A 14 1.13 -8.99 -27.79
C ILE A 14 1.69 -10.32 -28.30
N LEU A 15 0.85 -11.36 -28.43
CA LEU A 15 1.28 -12.66 -28.95
C LEU A 15 1.76 -12.61 -30.42
N LEU A 16 1.29 -11.62 -31.19
CA LEU A 16 1.66 -11.45 -32.60
C LEU A 16 2.89 -10.55 -32.79
N LEU A 17 3.36 -9.87 -31.74
CA LEU A 17 4.55 -9.03 -31.80
C LEU A 17 5.81 -9.87 -31.99
N LYS A 18 6.62 -9.46 -32.98
CA LYS A 18 7.94 -10.04 -33.25
C LYS A 18 9.09 -9.07 -32.97
N ASP A 19 8.78 -7.80 -32.78
CA ASP A 19 9.77 -6.78 -32.48
C ASP A 19 10.22 -6.90 -31.03
N THR A 20 11.47 -7.33 -30.86
CA THR A 20 12.09 -7.54 -29.55
C THR A 20 12.38 -6.24 -28.81
N GLN A 21 12.60 -5.12 -29.51
CA GLN A 21 12.79 -3.82 -28.87
C GLN A 21 11.48 -3.35 -28.23
N LEU A 22 10.38 -3.48 -28.98
CA LEU A 22 9.06 -3.10 -28.50
C LEU A 22 8.59 -3.99 -27.34
N LEU A 23 8.87 -5.31 -27.40
CA LEU A 23 8.61 -6.23 -26.29
C LEU A 23 9.39 -5.84 -25.02
N ASN A 24 10.66 -5.43 -25.16
CA ASN A 24 11.46 -4.95 -24.04
C ASN A 24 10.88 -3.67 -23.41
N GLU A 25 10.38 -2.74 -24.22
CA GLU A 25 9.73 -1.53 -23.70
C GLU A 25 8.40 -1.85 -22.97
N ILE A 26 7.60 -2.78 -23.50
CA ILE A 26 6.40 -3.28 -22.81
C ILE A 26 6.77 -3.94 -21.47
N GLN A 27 7.85 -4.73 -21.44
CA GLN A 27 8.34 -5.34 -20.20
C GLN A 27 8.71 -4.29 -19.15
N LYS A 28 9.47 -3.25 -19.53
CA LYS A 28 9.80 -2.14 -18.63
C LYS A 28 8.56 -1.42 -18.09
N LEU A 29 7.54 -1.24 -18.93
CA LEU A 29 6.27 -0.63 -18.52
C LEU A 29 5.54 -1.47 -17.47
N ARG A 30 5.54 -2.81 -17.65
CA ARG A 30 4.99 -3.75 -16.66
C ARG A 30 5.73 -3.66 -15.33
N GLU A 31 7.06 -3.65 -15.34
CA GLU A 31 7.89 -3.58 -14.13
C GLU A 31 7.60 -2.30 -13.33
N LYS A 32 7.58 -1.14 -13.99
CA LYS A 32 7.21 0.16 -13.38
C LYS A 32 5.80 0.17 -12.79
N SER A 33 4.86 -0.56 -13.39
CA SER A 33 3.50 -0.67 -12.86
C SER A 33 3.45 -1.52 -11.58
N SER A 34 4.31 -2.54 -11.48
CA SER A 34 4.36 -3.46 -10.33
C SER A 34 4.95 -2.81 -9.08
N GLU A 35 5.88 -1.87 -9.23
CA GLU A 35 6.48 -1.11 -8.12
C GLU A 35 5.46 -0.22 -7.38
N LYS A 36 4.39 0.20 -8.06
CA LYS A 36 3.31 1.01 -7.44
C LYS A 36 2.38 0.20 -6.54
N THR A 37 2.34 -1.11 -6.72
CA THR A 37 1.83 -2.07 -5.73
C THR A 37 2.91 -2.32 -4.70
N ALA A 38 3.31 -1.27 -3.98
CA ALA A 38 4.13 -1.45 -2.79
C ALA A 38 3.33 -2.36 -1.86
N VAL A 39 3.84 -3.57 -1.64
CA VAL A 39 3.40 -4.43 -0.54
C VAL A 39 3.46 -3.55 0.70
N LEU A 40 2.30 -3.17 1.23
CA LEU A 40 2.19 -2.44 2.48
C LEU A 40 2.76 -3.39 3.54
N LYS A 41 4.08 -3.33 3.76
CA LYS A 41 4.71 -4.05 4.86
C LYS A 41 3.95 -3.63 6.12
N PRO A 42 3.43 -4.58 6.91
CA PRO A 42 2.83 -4.26 8.19
C PRO A 42 3.79 -3.37 8.97
N ARG A 43 3.27 -2.32 9.61
CA ARG A 43 4.10 -1.47 10.46
C ARG A 43 4.80 -2.35 11.49
N GLN A 44 6.10 -2.14 11.65
CA GLN A 44 6.86 -2.88 12.65
C GLN A 44 6.52 -2.34 14.04
N PHE A 45 6.46 -3.23 15.04
CA PHE A 45 6.36 -2.81 16.43
C PHE A 45 7.50 -1.82 16.75
N GLY A 46 7.17 -0.70 17.40
CA GLY A 46 8.13 0.36 17.67
C GLY A 46 8.38 1.35 16.53
N CYS A 47 7.63 1.30 15.41
CA CYS A 47 7.78 2.25 14.29
C CYS A 47 7.53 3.73 14.66
N GLY A 48 7.06 4.01 15.87
CA GLY A 48 6.86 5.36 16.41
C GLY A 48 7.62 5.65 17.71
N GLN A 49 8.57 4.79 18.08
CA GLN A 49 9.40 5.03 19.27
C GLN A 49 10.21 6.31 19.08
N GLY A 50 10.06 7.26 20.01
CA GLY A 50 10.75 8.56 19.96
C GLY A 50 10.10 9.62 19.05
N ILE A 51 8.92 9.34 18.46
CA ILE A 51 8.16 10.38 17.73
C ILE A 51 7.57 11.40 18.71
N PHE A 52 7.06 10.92 19.84
CA PHE A 52 6.61 11.78 20.93
C PHE A 52 7.76 11.96 21.91
N THR A 53 8.18 13.21 22.11
CA THR A 53 9.30 13.58 23.00
C THR A 53 8.82 13.98 24.39
N TYR A 54 7.53 14.26 24.54
CA TYR A 54 6.92 14.66 25.79
C TYR A 54 5.53 14.05 25.88
N VAL A 55 5.26 13.41 27.03
CA VAL A 55 3.93 12.95 27.46
C VAL A 55 3.72 13.63 28.80
N ALA A 56 2.54 14.22 29.01
CA ALA A 56 2.21 14.86 30.27
C ALA A 56 2.09 13.81 31.37
N ASP A 57 2.44 14.18 32.61
CA ASP A 57 2.48 13.25 33.74
C ASP A 57 1.09 12.66 34.07
N ASP A 58 0.02 13.37 33.68
CA ASP A 58 -1.38 13.02 33.89
C ASP A 58 -2.04 12.32 32.68
N PHE A 59 -1.27 11.92 31.66
CA PHE A 59 -1.82 11.39 30.41
C PHE A 59 -2.66 10.11 30.61
N ASP A 60 -2.23 9.24 31.52
CA ASP A 60 -2.95 8.01 31.88
C ASP A 60 -3.95 8.22 33.03
N GLU A 61 -4.06 9.45 33.58
CA GLU A 61 -5.01 9.74 34.64
C GLU A 61 -6.44 9.70 34.11
N THR A 62 -7.35 9.19 34.93
CA THR A 62 -8.77 9.13 34.58
C THR A 62 -9.34 10.55 34.58
N PRO A 63 -9.95 11.00 33.47
CA PRO A 63 -10.58 12.32 33.46
C PRO A 63 -11.70 12.42 34.50
N PRO A 64 -11.91 13.60 35.11
CA PRO A 64 -12.96 13.78 36.09
C PRO A 64 -14.34 13.49 35.50
N GLY A 65 -15.14 12.66 36.19
CA GLY A 65 -16.47 12.22 35.75
C GLY A 65 -16.48 10.94 34.90
N PHE A 66 -15.33 10.31 34.68
CA PHE A 66 -15.20 9.03 33.96
C PHE A 66 -14.83 7.84 34.86
N GLU A 67 -14.84 8.04 36.18
CA GLU A 67 -14.43 7.05 37.18
C GLU A 67 -15.27 5.77 37.11
N GLU A 68 -16.56 5.90 36.77
CA GLU A 68 -17.50 4.77 36.65
C GLU A 68 -17.26 3.88 35.43
N TYR A 69 -16.48 4.36 34.45
CA TYR A 69 -16.21 3.65 33.19
C TYR A 69 -14.83 2.97 33.15
N MET A 70 -13.98 3.22 34.16
CA MET A 70 -12.74 2.48 34.34
C MET A 70 -13.05 1.14 35.01
N LEU A 71 -12.70 0.04 34.34
CA LEU A 71 -12.89 -1.31 34.87
C LEU A 71 -12.08 -1.49 36.18
N PRO A 72 -12.57 -2.27 37.16
CA PRO A 72 -11.84 -2.55 38.40
C PRO A 72 -10.55 -3.36 38.18
#